data_AF-H7C7X2-F1
#
_entry.id   AF-H7C7X2-F1
#
_cell.length_a   1.000
_cell.length_b   1.000
_cell.length_c   1.000
_cell.angle_alpha   90.00
_cell.angle_beta   90.00
_cell.angle_gamma   90.00
#
_symmetry.space_group_name_H-M   'P 1'
#
loop_
_entity.id
_entity.type
_entity.pdbx_description
1 polymer ?
#
loop_
_entity_poly.entity_id
_entity_poly.type
_entity_poly.pdbx_seq_one_letter_code
_entity_poly.pdbx_strand_id
1 'polypeptide(L)'
;MISQASRFAPDQPPKLSCEYLTERVRALFGPHPFASQMSGDQVASLLPEYLAMSQAFPYLQAGSQRDLIFDAMHQNRDIGRDIELTSVVANFICWDETGGHGGILRGGKAALPDILLTENFHSNLLRKDAARLLGRAIRPNYSDRTKQYLHSLYAGLSSKDPLVRCAYMVAFELHAADMIQSLWTTLVKTFKARPDDLEYFRGHVGGEDPAEKYHGEMTGRLIGELVQPGLNDRFLNEFGRAYRLSVQWCRDLLGTAARTGDDHSEMQHHGRCHCGAIKFYVNAPRELSAVRCNCSICQMSGFVHLLVPGDKLRIECGEEFLTTYQFNKNIARHTFCRLCGVKPFYRPRSNPSGYSVNIRCLDRKTIEHLRISEFDGAHWEQAFLSMQQDPESCFEDQRSELEWRAQ
;
A
#
# COMPACT_ATOMS: atom_id res chain seq x y z
N MET A 1 -10.95 46.15 -16.57
CA MET A 1 -12.02 45.40 -15.86
C MET A 1 -11.34 44.48 -14.88
N ILE A 2 -11.56 44.72 -13.59
CA ILE A 2 -10.85 44.08 -12.49
C ILE A 2 -11.31 42.64 -12.36
N SER A 3 -10.35 41.71 -12.39
CA SER A 3 -10.51 40.30 -12.06
C SER A 3 -11.01 40.16 -10.63
N GLN A 4 -12.21 39.60 -10.46
CA GLN A 4 -12.70 39.20 -9.14
C GLN A 4 -12.00 37.91 -8.73
N ALA A 5 -11.05 38.06 -7.81
CA ALA A 5 -10.59 36.96 -6.97
C ALA A 5 -11.78 36.37 -6.21
N SER A 6 -12.08 35.10 -6.49
CA SER A 6 -13.06 34.32 -5.73
C SER A 6 -12.55 34.20 -4.30
N ARG A 7 -13.23 34.87 -3.36
CA ARG A 7 -12.99 34.78 -1.93
C ARG A 7 -13.53 33.43 -1.47
N PHE A 8 -12.65 32.51 -1.07
CA PHE A 8 -13.03 31.32 -0.32
C PHE A 8 -13.82 31.76 0.92
N ALA A 9 -15.07 31.32 1.02
CA ALA A 9 -15.87 31.48 2.23
C ALA A 9 -15.37 30.48 3.30
N PRO A 10 -15.22 30.85 4.58
CA PRO A 10 -14.52 30.01 5.57
C PRO A 10 -15.30 28.83 6.15
N ASP A 11 -16.58 28.62 5.79
CA ASP A 11 -17.49 27.70 6.53
C ASP A 11 -18.14 26.59 5.69
N GLN A 12 -17.66 26.32 4.47
CA GLN A 12 -18.09 25.11 3.73
C GLN A 12 -16.97 24.07 3.70
N PRO A 13 -17.24 22.80 4.07
CA PRO A 13 -16.26 21.75 3.89
C PRO A 13 -15.88 21.66 2.41
N PRO A 14 -14.59 21.48 2.07
CA PRO A 14 -14.14 21.47 0.69
C PRO A 14 -14.91 20.41 -0.09
N LYS A 15 -15.37 20.76 -1.29
CA LYS A 15 -15.95 19.78 -2.21
C LYS A 15 -14.90 18.73 -2.49
N LEU A 16 -15.18 17.48 -2.15
CA LEU A 16 -14.30 16.34 -2.40
C LEU A 16 -14.20 16.06 -3.91
N SER A 17 -13.38 16.85 -4.61
CA SER A 17 -13.08 16.66 -6.04
C SER A 17 -11.76 15.95 -6.24
N CYS A 18 -11.53 15.42 -7.45
CA CYS A 18 -10.27 14.77 -7.79
C CYS A 18 -9.09 15.75 -7.69
N GLU A 19 -9.30 17.04 -8.03
CA GLU A 19 -8.27 18.08 -7.86
C GLU A 19 -7.91 18.27 -6.38
N TYR A 20 -8.92 18.41 -5.52
CA TYR A 20 -8.71 18.54 -4.07
C TYR A 20 -7.96 17.33 -3.50
N LEU A 21 -8.35 16.12 -3.90
CA LEU A 21 -7.69 14.89 -3.46
C LEU A 21 -6.25 14.81 -3.98
N THR A 22 -6.00 15.21 -5.22
CA THR A 22 -4.66 15.25 -5.83
C THR A 22 -3.73 16.22 -5.09
N GLU A 23 -4.22 17.42 -4.78
CA GLU A 23 -3.47 18.39 -3.97
C GLU A 23 -3.18 17.84 -2.57
N ARG A 24 -4.18 17.20 -1.94
CA ARG A 24 -4.04 16.60 -0.62
C ARG A 24 -3.00 15.49 -0.59
N VAL A 25 -3.01 14.55 -1.55
CA VAL A 25 -2.01 13.47 -1.59
C VAL A 25 -0.61 14.00 -1.90
N ARG A 26 -0.49 15.01 -2.76
CA ARG A 26 0.80 15.66 -3.01
C ARG A 26 1.37 16.31 -1.75
N ALA A 27 0.52 16.97 -0.96
CA ALA A 27 0.92 17.56 0.32
C ALA A 27 1.30 16.51 1.37
N LEU A 28 0.66 15.33 1.37
CA LEU A 28 0.89 14.28 2.36
C LEU A 28 2.05 13.34 2.01
N PHE A 29 2.25 13.03 0.74
CA PHE A 29 3.17 11.98 0.29
C PHE A 29 4.36 12.50 -0.53
N GLY A 30 4.35 13.79 -0.89
CA GLY A 30 5.37 14.40 -1.73
C GLY A 30 5.24 13.99 -3.20
N PRO A 31 6.31 14.17 -4.01
CA PRO A 31 6.34 13.68 -5.39
C PRO A 31 6.26 12.15 -5.43
N HIS A 32 5.69 11.61 -6.51
CA HIS A 32 5.61 10.17 -6.69
C HIS A 32 7.01 9.52 -6.66
N PRO A 33 7.21 8.36 -6.01
CA PRO A 33 8.52 7.70 -5.93
C PRO A 33 9.18 7.47 -7.30
N PHE A 34 8.37 7.16 -8.33
CA PHE A 34 8.88 6.95 -9.68
C PHE A 34 9.32 8.22 -10.42
N ALA A 35 9.11 9.41 -9.86
CA ALA A 35 9.60 10.66 -10.45
C ALA A 35 11.12 10.86 -10.23
N SER A 36 11.72 10.13 -9.28
CA SER A 36 13.16 10.11 -9.07
C SER A 36 13.86 9.41 -10.23
N GLN A 37 15.06 9.90 -10.58
CA GLN A 37 15.87 9.29 -11.63
C GLN A 37 16.23 7.85 -11.26
N MET A 38 16.06 6.93 -12.21
CA MET A 38 16.40 5.52 -12.05
C MET A 38 17.50 5.10 -13.02
N SER A 39 18.38 4.20 -12.58
CA SER A 39 19.31 3.51 -13.48
C SER A 39 18.58 2.43 -14.30
N GLY A 40 19.22 1.95 -15.37
CA GLY A 40 18.69 0.86 -16.18
C GLY A 40 18.42 -0.42 -15.36
N ASP A 41 19.26 -0.72 -14.37
CA ASP A 41 19.11 -1.91 -13.50
C ASP A 41 17.93 -1.76 -12.52
N GLN A 42 17.73 -0.54 -12.02
CA GLN A 42 16.59 -0.25 -11.15
C GLN A 42 15.28 -0.40 -11.94
N VAL A 43 15.24 0.09 -13.18
CA VAL A 43 14.11 -0.12 -14.09
C VAL A 43 13.92 -1.59 -14.44
N ALA A 44 15.01 -2.32 -14.72
CA ALA A 44 14.96 -3.74 -15.05
C ALA A 44 14.41 -4.60 -13.90
N SER A 45 14.57 -4.15 -12.66
CA SER A 45 14.00 -4.77 -11.46
C SER A 45 12.56 -4.34 -11.22
N LEU A 46 12.21 -3.08 -11.53
CA LEU A 46 10.89 -2.50 -11.33
C LEU A 46 9.83 -3.03 -12.32
N LEU A 47 10.15 -3.08 -13.62
CA LEU A 47 9.16 -3.37 -14.66
C LEU A 47 8.48 -4.75 -14.54
N PRO A 48 9.15 -5.84 -14.12
CA PRO A 48 8.49 -7.10 -13.82
C PRO A 48 7.41 -7.01 -12.73
N GLU A 49 7.63 -6.22 -11.68
CA GLU A 49 6.70 -6.02 -10.56
C GLU A 49 5.50 -5.18 -11.00
N TYR A 50 5.78 -4.10 -11.76
CA TYR A 50 4.75 -3.27 -12.36
C TYR A 50 3.88 -4.10 -13.32
N LEU A 51 4.50 -4.93 -14.16
CA LEU A 51 3.79 -5.82 -15.08
C LEU A 51 2.89 -6.80 -14.32
N ALA A 52 3.36 -7.34 -13.19
CA ALA A 52 2.55 -8.24 -12.36
C ALA A 52 1.29 -7.54 -11.81
N MET A 53 1.43 -6.28 -11.38
CA MET A 53 0.31 -5.45 -10.93
C MET A 53 -0.68 -5.15 -12.07
N SER A 54 -0.19 -4.62 -13.19
CA SER A 54 -1.04 -4.30 -14.37
C SER A 54 -1.74 -5.55 -14.89
N GLN A 55 -1.08 -6.70 -14.92
CA GLN A 55 -1.69 -7.97 -15.35
C GLN A 55 -2.77 -8.47 -14.38
N ALA A 56 -2.62 -8.26 -13.07
CA ALA A 56 -3.56 -8.73 -12.07
C ALA A 56 -4.78 -7.82 -11.89
N PHE A 57 -4.60 -6.51 -12.04
CA PHE A 57 -5.58 -5.49 -11.69
C PHE A 57 -7.00 -5.70 -12.25
N PRO A 58 -7.23 -5.92 -13.57
CA PRO A 58 -8.58 -6.12 -14.08
C PRO A 58 -9.25 -7.36 -13.47
N TYR A 59 -8.50 -8.40 -13.15
CA TYR A 59 -9.04 -9.60 -12.53
C TYR A 59 -9.32 -9.43 -11.03
N LEU A 60 -8.60 -8.54 -10.35
CA LEU A 60 -8.94 -8.15 -8.97
C LEU A 60 -10.24 -7.34 -8.92
N GLN A 61 -10.45 -6.44 -9.88
CA GLN A 61 -11.70 -5.70 -10.04
C GLN A 61 -12.88 -6.64 -10.38
N ALA A 62 -12.69 -7.60 -11.28
CA ALA A 62 -13.73 -8.60 -11.56
C ALA A 62 -14.00 -9.50 -10.34
N GLY A 63 -12.95 -9.92 -9.64
CA GLY A 63 -13.05 -10.76 -8.47
C GLY A 63 -13.69 -10.08 -7.26
N SER A 64 -13.58 -8.76 -7.12
CA SER A 64 -14.20 -8.01 -6.02
C SER A 64 -15.73 -7.98 -6.16
N GLN A 65 -16.23 -7.84 -7.39
CA GLN A 65 -17.66 -7.87 -7.71
C GLN A 65 -18.30 -9.21 -7.34
N ARG A 66 -17.62 -10.32 -7.66
CA ARG A 66 -18.07 -11.67 -7.27
C ARG A 66 -18.38 -11.76 -5.78
N ASP A 67 -17.46 -11.28 -4.94
CA ASP A 67 -17.60 -11.39 -3.48
C ASP A 67 -18.78 -10.58 -2.95
N LEU A 68 -19.06 -9.40 -3.53
CA LEU A 68 -20.20 -8.56 -3.19
C LEU A 68 -21.53 -9.20 -3.59
N ILE A 69 -21.60 -9.80 -4.79
CA ILE A 69 -22.79 -10.51 -5.27
C ILE A 69 -23.04 -11.75 -4.42
N PHE A 70 -21.98 -12.51 -4.11
CA PHE A 70 -22.11 -13.70 -3.29
C PHE A 70 -22.57 -13.31 -1.89
N ASP A 71 -22.08 -12.22 -1.29
CA ASP A 71 -22.62 -11.72 -0.02
C ASP A 71 -24.13 -11.44 -0.08
N ALA A 72 -24.61 -10.78 -1.15
CA ALA A 72 -26.04 -10.52 -1.35
C ALA A 72 -26.85 -11.82 -1.49
N MET A 73 -26.33 -12.80 -2.27
CA MET A 73 -26.94 -14.12 -2.43
C MET A 73 -27.04 -14.86 -1.10
N HIS A 74 -25.96 -14.92 -0.31
CA HIS A 74 -25.95 -15.61 0.98
C HIS A 74 -26.91 -14.98 1.99
N GLN A 75 -27.09 -13.66 1.92
CA GLN A 75 -28.02 -12.95 2.79
C GLN A 75 -29.45 -12.90 2.24
N ASN A 76 -29.70 -13.46 1.04
CA ASN A 76 -30.98 -13.42 0.34
C ASN A 76 -31.55 -11.99 0.26
N ARG A 77 -30.73 -11.04 -0.22
CA ARG A 77 -31.08 -9.62 -0.37
C ARG A 77 -30.79 -9.12 -1.78
N ASP A 78 -31.47 -8.03 -2.16
CA ASP A 78 -31.19 -7.32 -3.42
C ASP A 78 -29.75 -6.78 -3.43
N ILE A 79 -29.21 -6.62 -4.64
CA ILE A 79 -27.93 -5.94 -4.85
C ILE A 79 -28.13 -4.47 -4.51
N GLY A 80 -27.35 -3.96 -3.56
CA GLY A 80 -27.41 -2.54 -3.17
C GLY A 80 -26.96 -1.63 -4.30
N ARG A 81 -27.57 -0.44 -4.41
CA ARG A 81 -27.18 0.61 -5.37
C ARG A 81 -25.69 0.92 -5.32
N ASP A 82 -25.10 0.88 -4.12
CA ASP A 82 -23.66 1.09 -3.92
C ASP A 82 -22.79 0.00 -4.55
N ILE A 83 -23.28 -1.24 -4.64
CA ILE A 83 -22.63 -2.34 -5.35
C ILE A 83 -22.80 -2.13 -6.86
N GLU A 84 -23.99 -1.76 -7.34
CA GLU A 84 -24.23 -1.47 -8.76
C GLU A 84 -23.31 -0.35 -9.29
N LEU A 85 -23.23 0.77 -8.54
CA LEU A 85 -22.40 1.92 -8.90
C LEU A 85 -20.91 1.58 -8.95
N THR A 86 -20.41 0.84 -7.96
CA THR A 86 -18.99 0.41 -7.96
C THR A 86 -18.73 -0.64 -9.04
N SER A 87 -19.68 -1.54 -9.30
CA SER A 87 -19.55 -2.59 -10.32
C SER A 87 -19.58 -2.04 -11.74
N VAL A 88 -20.39 -1.03 -12.06
CA VAL A 88 -20.41 -0.45 -13.42
C VAL A 88 -19.08 0.24 -13.76
N VAL A 89 -18.47 0.93 -12.78
CA VAL A 89 -17.14 1.52 -12.96
C VAL A 89 -16.07 0.43 -13.08
N ALA A 90 -16.11 -0.59 -12.20
CA ALA A 90 -15.18 -1.71 -12.27
C ALA A 90 -15.29 -2.49 -13.60
N ASN A 91 -16.49 -2.67 -14.14
CA ASN A 91 -16.72 -3.33 -15.44
C ASN A 91 -16.12 -2.53 -16.59
N PHE A 92 -16.29 -1.20 -16.58
CA PHE A 92 -15.65 -0.35 -17.57
C PHE A 92 -14.12 -0.48 -17.49
N ILE A 93 -13.55 -0.37 -16.29
CA ILE A 93 -12.10 -0.50 -16.07
C ILE A 93 -11.60 -1.86 -16.56
N CYS A 94 -12.29 -2.96 -16.22
CA CYS A 94 -11.92 -4.29 -16.72
C CYS A 94 -11.95 -4.34 -18.26
N TRP A 95 -12.96 -3.72 -18.88
CA TRP A 95 -13.11 -3.68 -20.32
C TRP A 95 -12.04 -2.84 -21.02
N ASP A 96 -11.64 -1.72 -20.42
CA ASP A 96 -10.58 -0.86 -20.93
C ASP A 96 -9.20 -1.53 -20.77
N GLU A 97 -8.89 -2.06 -19.58
CA GLU A 97 -7.62 -2.74 -19.28
C GLU A 97 -7.39 -4.01 -20.12
N THR A 98 -8.47 -4.62 -20.60
CA THR A 98 -8.44 -5.74 -21.56
C THR A 98 -8.50 -5.29 -23.02
N GLY A 99 -8.24 -4.01 -23.30
CA GLY A 99 -8.11 -3.42 -24.63
C GLY A 99 -9.43 -3.22 -25.38
N GLY A 100 -10.56 -3.57 -24.78
CA GLY A 100 -11.87 -3.55 -25.42
C GLY A 100 -12.36 -2.13 -25.72
N HIS A 101 -12.26 -1.21 -24.76
CA HIS A 101 -12.72 0.17 -24.95
C HIS A 101 -11.92 0.91 -26.04
N GLY A 102 -10.59 0.88 -25.96
CA GLY A 102 -9.72 1.45 -27.00
C GLY A 102 -9.95 0.85 -28.39
N GLY A 103 -10.27 -0.45 -28.49
CA GLY A 103 -10.66 -1.09 -29.74
C GLY A 103 -11.93 -0.48 -30.34
N ILE A 104 -12.97 -0.28 -29.52
CA ILE A 104 -14.24 0.33 -29.96
C ILE A 104 -14.05 1.80 -30.35
N LEU A 105 -13.23 2.57 -29.64
CA LEU A 105 -12.97 3.97 -30.02
C LEU A 105 -12.37 4.08 -31.44
N ARG A 106 -11.54 3.11 -31.85
CA ARG A 106 -10.89 3.11 -33.17
C ARG A 106 -11.73 2.50 -34.28
N GLY A 107 -12.40 1.37 -34.00
CA GLY A 107 -13.09 0.57 -35.03
C GLY A 107 -14.61 0.51 -34.90
N GLY A 108 -15.19 1.20 -33.92
CA GLY A 108 -16.61 1.10 -33.59
C GLY A 108 -17.02 -0.34 -33.27
N LYS A 109 -18.29 -0.70 -33.53
CA LYS A 109 -18.80 -2.06 -33.29
C LYS A 109 -18.09 -3.13 -34.12
N ALA A 110 -17.45 -2.75 -35.23
CA ALA A 110 -16.72 -3.69 -36.08
C ALA A 110 -15.46 -4.26 -35.40
N ALA A 111 -14.95 -3.60 -34.36
CA ALA A 111 -13.81 -4.08 -33.57
C ALA A 111 -14.18 -5.11 -32.49
N LEU A 112 -15.47 -5.41 -32.27
CA LEU A 112 -15.89 -6.38 -31.25
C LEU A 112 -15.32 -7.80 -31.44
N PRO A 113 -15.15 -8.34 -32.66
CA PRO A 113 -14.49 -9.64 -32.84
C PRO A 113 -13.02 -9.65 -32.37
N ASP A 114 -12.37 -8.48 -32.38
CA ASP A 114 -10.95 -8.33 -32.04
C ASP A 114 -10.69 -8.25 -30.52
N ILE A 115 -11.72 -8.39 -29.68
CA ILE A 115 -11.58 -8.39 -28.21
C ILE A 115 -10.81 -9.60 -27.70
N LEU A 116 -10.62 -10.61 -28.55
CA LEU A 116 -9.78 -11.79 -28.29
C LEU A 116 -8.30 -11.53 -28.56
N LEU A 117 -7.94 -10.40 -29.18
CA LEU A 117 -6.56 -9.99 -29.43
C LEU A 117 -5.92 -9.49 -28.13
N THR A 118 -5.47 -10.45 -27.33
CA THR A 118 -4.91 -10.16 -26.00
C THR A 118 -3.69 -9.24 -26.07
N GLU A 119 -2.97 -9.16 -27.19
CA GLU A 119 -1.87 -8.21 -27.40
C GLU A 119 -2.25 -6.74 -27.15
N ASN A 120 -3.55 -6.41 -27.26
CA ASN A 120 -4.10 -5.08 -26.98
C ASN A 120 -4.40 -4.84 -25.50
N PHE A 121 -4.28 -5.85 -24.64
CA PHE A 121 -4.45 -5.68 -23.20
C PHE A 121 -3.37 -4.74 -22.68
N HIS A 122 -3.71 -3.87 -21.75
CA HIS A 122 -2.80 -2.86 -21.22
C HIS A 122 -1.51 -3.49 -20.65
N SER A 123 -1.63 -4.60 -19.91
CA SER A 123 -0.47 -5.35 -19.44
C SER A 123 0.42 -5.93 -20.55
N ASN A 124 -0.16 -6.26 -21.72
CA ASN A 124 0.59 -6.77 -22.87
C ASN A 124 1.25 -5.64 -23.67
N LEU A 125 0.61 -4.47 -23.76
CA LEU A 125 1.24 -3.24 -24.26
C LEU A 125 2.43 -2.82 -23.39
N LEU A 126 2.24 -2.83 -22.05
CA LEU A 126 3.32 -2.57 -21.10
C LEU A 126 4.47 -3.58 -21.28
N ARG A 127 4.16 -4.88 -21.45
CA ARG A 127 5.18 -5.90 -21.68
C ARG A 127 6.01 -5.61 -22.92
N LYS A 128 5.37 -5.15 -24.00
CA LYS A 128 6.02 -4.79 -25.27
C LYS A 128 6.93 -3.57 -25.09
N ASP A 129 6.44 -2.52 -24.44
CA ASP A 129 7.22 -1.31 -24.14
C ASP A 129 8.43 -1.63 -23.25
N ALA A 130 8.22 -2.39 -22.17
CA ALA A 130 9.28 -2.81 -21.27
C ALA A 130 10.32 -3.69 -21.97
N ALA A 131 9.90 -4.62 -22.83
CA ALA A 131 10.82 -5.47 -23.56
C ALA A 131 11.66 -4.68 -24.57
N ARG A 132 11.06 -3.66 -25.21
CA ARG A 132 11.77 -2.72 -26.09
C ARG A 132 12.83 -1.92 -25.32
N LEU A 133 12.47 -1.37 -24.16
CA LEU A 133 13.40 -0.57 -23.34
C LEU A 133 14.58 -1.42 -22.83
N LEU A 134 14.31 -2.64 -22.36
CA LEU A 134 15.33 -3.51 -21.76
C LEU A 134 16.09 -4.38 -22.78
N GLY A 135 15.67 -4.38 -24.05
CA GLY A 135 16.26 -5.23 -25.10
C GLY A 135 16.06 -6.73 -24.89
N ARG A 136 15.12 -7.14 -24.01
CA ARG A 136 14.83 -8.54 -23.68
C ARG A 136 13.38 -8.72 -23.24
N ALA A 137 12.84 -9.92 -23.44
CA ALA A 137 11.52 -10.25 -22.92
C ALA A 137 11.49 -10.16 -21.38
N ILE A 138 10.36 -9.70 -20.84
CA ILE A 138 10.09 -9.70 -19.40
C ILE A 138 8.90 -10.60 -19.06
N ARG A 139 8.89 -11.10 -17.83
CA ARG A 139 7.78 -11.85 -17.22
C ARG A 139 7.32 -11.11 -15.97
N PRO A 140 6.03 -11.21 -15.59
CA PRO A 140 5.56 -10.63 -14.34
C PRO A 140 6.30 -11.25 -13.16
N ASN A 141 6.72 -10.43 -12.20
CA ASN A 141 7.25 -10.89 -10.91
C ASN A 141 6.23 -10.60 -9.81
N TYR A 142 5.60 -11.64 -9.29
CA TYR A 142 4.74 -11.54 -8.11
C TYR A 142 5.58 -11.74 -6.85
N SER A 143 6.41 -10.74 -6.49
CA SER A 143 7.17 -10.79 -5.23
C SER A 143 6.24 -10.82 -4.02
N ASP A 144 6.77 -11.13 -2.83
CA ASP A 144 5.99 -11.07 -1.59
C ASP A 144 5.37 -9.68 -1.36
N ARG A 145 6.11 -8.62 -1.69
CA ARG A 145 5.65 -7.23 -1.59
C ARG A 145 4.49 -6.95 -2.55
N THR A 146 4.63 -7.36 -3.82
CA THR A 146 3.57 -7.18 -4.81
C THR A 146 2.34 -8.04 -4.51
N LYS A 147 2.51 -9.28 -4.05
CA LYS A 147 1.40 -10.12 -3.58
C LYS A 147 0.67 -9.47 -2.40
N GLN A 148 1.39 -8.98 -1.39
CA GLN A 148 0.80 -8.31 -0.24
C GLN A 148 0.03 -7.03 -0.63
N TYR A 149 0.59 -6.23 -1.55
CA TYR A 149 -0.08 -5.06 -2.12
C TYR A 149 -1.38 -5.46 -2.84
N LEU A 150 -1.33 -6.41 -3.77
CA LEU A 150 -2.48 -6.87 -4.55
C LEU A 150 -3.59 -7.46 -3.67
N HIS A 151 -3.25 -8.23 -2.63
CA HIS A 151 -4.23 -8.73 -1.66
C HIS A 151 -4.88 -7.60 -0.85
N SER A 152 -4.10 -6.59 -0.47
CA SER A 152 -4.61 -5.45 0.30
C SER A 152 -5.51 -4.56 -0.56
N LEU A 153 -5.15 -4.34 -1.83
CA LEU A 153 -5.97 -3.66 -2.81
C LEU A 153 -7.29 -4.40 -3.02
N TYR A 154 -7.23 -5.72 -3.26
CA TYR A 154 -8.41 -6.57 -3.42
C TYR A 154 -9.36 -6.46 -2.22
N ALA A 155 -8.83 -6.54 -1.00
CA ALA A 155 -9.64 -6.45 0.23
C ALA A 155 -10.40 -5.12 0.35
N GLY A 156 -9.82 -4.01 -0.11
CA GLY A 156 -10.50 -2.73 -0.16
C GLY A 156 -11.56 -2.66 -1.25
N LEU A 157 -11.25 -3.16 -2.45
CA LEU A 157 -12.18 -3.22 -3.58
C LEU A 157 -13.39 -4.14 -3.30
N SER A 158 -13.20 -5.24 -2.56
CA SER A 158 -14.26 -6.19 -2.19
C SER A 158 -14.93 -5.89 -0.85
N SER A 159 -14.57 -4.77 -0.20
CA SER A 159 -15.12 -4.40 1.10
C SER A 159 -16.64 -4.31 1.04
N LYS A 160 -17.36 -4.86 2.03
CA LYS A 160 -18.82 -4.69 2.12
C LYS A 160 -19.21 -3.26 2.48
N ASP A 161 -18.26 -2.47 2.96
CA ASP A 161 -18.46 -1.05 3.25
C ASP A 161 -18.31 -0.19 1.98
N PRO A 162 -19.37 0.49 1.54
CA PRO A 162 -19.35 1.28 0.30
C PRO A 162 -18.35 2.44 0.34
N LEU A 163 -18.11 3.01 1.52
CA LEU A 163 -17.17 4.12 1.65
C LEU A 163 -15.72 3.64 1.47
N VAL A 164 -15.40 2.46 2.01
CA VAL A 164 -14.08 1.84 1.82
C VAL A 164 -13.88 1.47 0.36
N ARG A 165 -14.87 0.86 -0.30
CA ARG A 165 -14.77 0.55 -1.74
C ARG A 165 -14.54 1.80 -2.58
N CYS A 166 -15.39 2.82 -2.37
CA CYS A 166 -15.25 4.10 -3.07
C CYS A 166 -13.87 4.71 -2.86
N ALA A 167 -13.38 4.74 -1.62
CA ALA A 167 -12.06 5.27 -1.29
C ALA A 167 -10.92 4.50 -1.99
N TYR A 168 -10.98 3.17 -2.06
CA TYR A 168 -9.95 2.37 -2.72
C TYR A 168 -9.98 2.51 -4.24
N MET A 169 -11.17 2.57 -4.86
CA MET A 169 -11.29 2.81 -6.31
C MET A 169 -10.72 4.19 -6.67
N VAL A 170 -11.15 5.25 -5.98
CA VAL A 170 -10.65 6.61 -6.22
C VAL A 170 -9.15 6.71 -5.94
N ALA A 171 -8.66 6.15 -4.83
CA ALA A 171 -7.24 6.21 -4.51
C ALA A 171 -6.37 5.46 -5.52
N PHE A 172 -6.84 4.32 -6.04
CA PHE A 172 -6.10 3.57 -7.04
C PHE A 172 -5.99 4.36 -8.35
N GLU A 173 -7.11 4.85 -8.91
CA GLU A 173 -7.06 5.57 -10.20
C GLU A 173 -6.27 6.88 -10.11
N LEU A 174 -6.44 7.66 -9.04
CA LEU A 174 -5.64 8.88 -8.85
C LEU A 174 -4.14 8.57 -8.72
N HIS A 175 -3.80 7.48 -8.02
CA HIS A 175 -2.42 7.04 -7.91
C HIS A 175 -1.89 6.48 -9.24
N ALA A 176 -2.71 5.74 -10.00
CA ALA A 176 -2.33 5.15 -11.29
C ALA A 176 -1.93 6.25 -12.28
N ALA A 177 -2.73 7.31 -12.41
CA ALA A 177 -2.41 8.47 -13.23
C ALA A 177 -1.04 9.09 -12.88
N ASP A 178 -0.79 9.38 -11.60
CA ASP A 178 0.49 9.98 -11.14
C ASP A 178 1.67 9.00 -11.30
N MET A 179 1.45 7.72 -10.99
CA MET A 179 2.44 6.65 -11.10
C MET A 179 2.86 6.42 -12.56
N ILE A 180 1.90 6.32 -13.48
CA ILE A 180 2.14 6.12 -14.91
C ILE A 180 2.88 7.33 -15.48
N GLN A 181 2.41 8.55 -15.20
CA GLN A 181 3.05 9.78 -15.68
C GLN A 181 4.49 9.92 -15.17
N SER A 182 4.70 9.64 -13.89
CA SER A 182 6.03 9.70 -13.27
C SER A 182 6.97 8.65 -13.85
N LEU A 183 6.50 7.40 -13.98
CA LEU A 183 7.28 6.33 -14.58
C LEU A 183 7.60 6.64 -16.05
N TRP A 184 6.64 7.10 -16.84
CA TRP A 184 6.86 7.43 -18.25
C TRP A 184 7.98 8.46 -18.42
N THR A 185 7.92 9.54 -17.64
CA THR A 185 8.92 10.61 -17.64
C THR A 185 10.31 10.06 -17.32
N THR A 186 10.39 9.20 -16.30
CA THR A 186 11.65 8.56 -15.89
C THR A 186 12.18 7.61 -16.95
N LEU A 187 11.33 6.77 -17.56
CA LEU A 187 11.74 5.83 -18.61
C LEU A 187 12.26 6.55 -19.86
N VAL A 188 11.55 7.58 -20.32
CA VAL A 188 11.98 8.42 -21.46
C VAL A 188 13.36 9.00 -21.20
N LYS A 189 13.61 9.52 -19.99
CA LYS A 189 14.90 10.09 -19.61
C LYS A 189 15.99 9.02 -19.49
N THR A 190 15.73 7.92 -18.79
CA THR A 190 16.72 6.86 -18.51
C THR A 190 17.18 6.14 -19.78
N PHE A 191 16.27 5.85 -20.70
CA PHE A 191 16.58 5.11 -21.93
C PHE A 191 16.74 6.00 -23.17
N LYS A 192 16.59 7.32 -23.02
CA LYS A 192 16.55 8.28 -24.15
C LYS A 192 15.55 7.85 -25.23
N ALA A 193 14.44 7.25 -24.80
CA ALA A 193 13.39 6.77 -25.70
C ALA A 193 12.54 7.94 -26.21
N ARG A 194 11.93 7.80 -27.39
CA ARG A 194 10.92 8.77 -27.82
C ARG A 194 9.62 8.47 -27.09
N PRO A 195 8.92 9.47 -26.51
CA PRO A 195 7.68 9.24 -25.76
C PRO A 195 6.62 8.46 -26.58
N ASP A 196 6.49 8.75 -27.87
CA ASP A 196 5.52 8.11 -28.77
C ASP A 196 5.81 6.63 -29.05
N ASP A 197 7.03 6.16 -28.78
CA ASP A 197 7.38 4.75 -28.93
C ASP A 197 6.89 3.90 -27.74
N LEU A 198 6.32 4.51 -26.70
CA LEU A 198 5.82 3.81 -25.51
C LEU A 198 4.29 3.79 -25.51
N GLU A 199 3.73 2.78 -26.16
CA GLU A 199 2.30 2.67 -26.49
C GLU A 199 1.41 2.60 -25.25
N TYR A 200 1.82 1.86 -24.22
CA TYR A 200 1.10 1.78 -22.94
C TYR A 200 0.99 3.15 -22.30
N PHE A 201 2.12 3.83 -22.13
CA PHE A 201 2.18 5.11 -21.42
C PHE A 201 1.46 6.22 -22.19
N ARG A 202 1.65 6.25 -23.52
CA ARG A 202 0.95 7.18 -24.40
C ARG A 202 -0.57 7.01 -24.32
N GLY A 203 -1.09 5.78 -24.27
CA GLY A 203 -2.52 5.53 -24.15
C GLY A 203 -3.12 5.94 -22.80
N HIS A 204 -2.36 5.78 -21.71
CA HIS A 204 -2.86 6.05 -20.37
C HIS A 204 -2.82 7.54 -20.00
N VAL A 205 -1.70 8.23 -20.26
CA VAL A 205 -1.46 9.60 -19.77
C VAL A 205 -0.98 10.57 -20.85
N GLY A 206 -0.69 10.07 -22.06
CA GLY A 206 -0.23 10.86 -23.19
C GLY A 206 -1.30 11.13 -24.24
N GLY A 207 -0.91 11.85 -25.29
CA GLY A 207 -1.81 12.20 -26.39
C GLY A 207 -2.88 13.22 -26.03
N GLU A 208 -3.86 13.37 -26.93
CA GLU A 208 -4.96 14.33 -26.76
C GLU A 208 -6.10 13.80 -25.88
N ASP A 209 -6.22 12.47 -25.76
CA ASP A 209 -7.36 11.80 -25.11
C ASP A 209 -6.91 10.60 -24.23
N PRO A 210 -6.21 10.85 -23.11
CA PRO A 210 -5.66 9.81 -22.25
C PRO A 210 -6.73 9.08 -21.42
N ALA A 211 -6.59 7.76 -21.25
CA ALA A 211 -7.54 6.92 -20.49
C ALA A 211 -7.68 7.34 -19.01
N GLU A 212 -6.56 7.65 -18.34
CA GLU A 212 -6.52 7.97 -16.90
C GLU A 212 -7.35 9.20 -16.52
N LYS A 213 -7.54 10.14 -17.47
CA LYS A 213 -8.44 11.28 -17.27
C LYS A 213 -9.87 10.81 -17.01
N TYR A 214 -10.38 9.89 -17.84
CA TYR A 214 -11.73 9.38 -17.72
C TYR A 214 -11.89 8.45 -16.52
N HIS A 215 -10.86 7.67 -16.19
CA HIS A 215 -10.85 6.85 -14.98
C HIS A 215 -10.99 7.71 -13.71
N GLY A 216 -10.21 8.80 -13.62
CA GLY A 216 -10.32 9.77 -12.55
C GLY A 216 -11.68 10.48 -12.49
N GLU A 217 -12.26 10.85 -13.63
CA GLU A 217 -13.59 11.47 -13.68
C GLU A 217 -14.70 10.50 -13.24
N MET A 218 -14.70 9.25 -13.73
CA MET A 218 -15.71 8.25 -13.38
C MET A 218 -15.64 7.87 -11.90
N THR A 219 -14.45 7.58 -11.38
CA THR A 219 -14.28 7.27 -9.96
C THR A 219 -14.55 8.48 -9.07
N GLY A 220 -14.17 9.68 -9.50
CA GLY A 220 -14.53 10.92 -8.81
C GLY A 220 -16.03 11.13 -8.64
N ARG A 221 -16.84 10.72 -9.62
CA ARG A 221 -18.32 10.77 -9.51
C ARG A 221 -18.87 9.83 -8.45
N LEU A 222 -18.19 8.71 -8.15
CA LEU A 222 -18.60 7.82 -7.04
C LEU A 222 -18.60 8.55 -5.70
N ILE A 223 -17.72 9.54 -5.52
CA ILE A 223 -17.68 10.34 -4.30
C ILE A 223 -19.02 11.04 -4.06
N GLY A 224 -19.57 11.69 -5.09
CA GLY A 224 -20.86 12.39 -5.00
C GLY A 224 -22.05 11.46 -4.78
N GLU A 225 -21.95 10.21 -5.23
CA GLU A 225 -23.01 9.21 -5.11
C GLU A 225 -22.97 8.43 -3.79
N LEU A 226 -21.78 8.23 -3.21
CA LEU A 226 -21.56 7.31 -2.09
C LEU A 226 -21.10 8.00 -0.80
N VAL A 227 -20.51 9.19 -0.87
CA VAL A 227 -20.01 9.90 0.31
C VAL A 227 -21.06 10.90 0.79
N GLN A 228 -21.75 10.54 1.87
CA GLN A 228 -22.69 11.45 2.51
C GLN A 228 -21.96 12.63 3.19
N PRO A 229 -22.57 13.83 3.32
CA PRO A 229 -21.90 15.02 3.87
C PRO A 229 -21.25 14.83 5.26
N GLY A 230 -21.83 13.98 6.11
CA GLY A 230 -21.29 13.67 7.44
C GLY A 230 -20.14 12.64 7.46
N LEU A 231 -19.76 12.10 6.30
CA LEU A 231 -18.75 11.04 6.18
C LEU A 231 -17.46 11.50 5.50
N ASN A 232 -17.30 12.80 5.23
CA ASN A 232 -16.12 13.33 4.53
C ASN A 232 -14.80 12.96 5.22
N ASP A 233 -14.70 13.14 6.53
CA ASP A 233 -13.47 12.79 7.27
C ASP A 233 -13.18 11.29 7.24
N ARG A 234 -14.23 10.48 7.33
CA ARG A 234 -14.11 9.02 7.23
C ARG A 234 -13.63 8.61 5.84
N PHE A 235 -14.20 9.20 4.79
CA PHE A 235 -13.77 8.98 3.41
C PHE A 235 -12.31 9.37 3.22
N LEU A 236 -11.91 10.57 3.66
CA LEU A 236 -10.54 11.05 3.54
C LEU A 236 -9.52 10.17 4.28
N ASN A 237 -9.91 9.59 5.42
CA ASN A 237 -9.08 8.64 6.14
C ASN A 237 -8.90 7.32 5.38
N GLU A 238 -9.99 6.75 4.83
CA GLU A 238 -9.90 5.52 4.04
C GLU A 238 -9.17 5.76 2.70
N PHE A 239 -9.41 6.89 2.05
CA PHE A 239 -8.72 7.30 0.82
C PHE A 239 -7.22 7.46 1.08
N GLY A 240 -6.83 8.16 2.15
CA GLY A 240 -5.42 8.30 2.52
C GLY A 240 -4.76 6.97 2.88
N ARG A 241 -5.51 6.04 3.50
CA ARG A 241 -5.02 4.68 3.77
C ARG A 241 -4.79 3.90 2.49
N ALA A 242 -5.74 3.94 1.55
CA ALA A 242 -5.65 3.28 0.26
C ALA A 242 -4.52 3.87 -0.60
N TYR A 243 -4.38 5.19 -0.66
CA TYR A 243 -3.31 5.84 -1.42
C TYR A 243 -1.93 5.52 -0.84
N ARG A 244 -1.80 5.52 0.50
CA ARG A 244 -0.54 5.14 1.18
C ARG A 244 -0.13 3.71 0.82
N LEU A 245 -1.08 2.78 0.69
CA LEU A 245 -0.79 1.40 0.30
C LEU A 245 -0.09 1.36 -1.06
N SER A 246 -0.61 2.09 -2.06
CA SER A 246 -0.02 2.14 -3.42
C SER A 246 1.33 2.83 -3.45
N VAL A 247 1.47 3.98 -2.78
CA VAL A 247 2.74 4.71 -2.71
C VAL A 247 3.81 3.90 -1.97
N GLN A 248 3.45 3.22 -0.88
CA GLN A 248 4.38 2.39 -0.13
C GLN A 248 4.88 1.22 -0.97
N TRP A 249 4.00 0.57 -1.73
CA TRP A 249 4.41 -0.47 -2.68
C TRP A 249 5.44 0.09 -3.68
N CYS A 250 5.18 1.25 -4.30
CA CYS A 250 6.15 1.89 -5.19
C CYS A 250 7.50 2.18 -4.50
N ARG A 251 7.50 2.70 -3.27
CA ARG A 251 8.72 2.94 -2.48
C ARG A 251 9.47 1.65 -2.18
N ASP A 252 8.75 0.60 -1.82
CA ASP A 252 9.35 -0.69 -1.50
C ASP A 252 10.03 -1.29 -2.73
N LEU A 253 9.47 -1.12 -3.93
CA LEU A 253 10.10 -1.56 -5.18
C LEU A 253 11.41 -0.81 -5.47
N LEU A 254 11.48 0.48 -5.15
CA LEU A 254 12.72 1.28 -5.31
C LEU A 254 13.74 1.02 -4.20
N GLY A 255 13.28 0.72 -2.97
CA GLY A 255 14.14 0.37 -1.85
C GLY A 255 14.94 -0.92 -2.05
N THR A 256 14.53 -1.75 -3.01
CA THR A 256 15.31 -2.91 -3.52
C THR A 256 16.36 -2.54 -4.56
N ALA A 257 16.22 -1.38 -5.19
CA ALA A 257 17.10 -0.88 -6.24
C ALA A 257 18.29 -0.05 -5.68
N ALA A 258 18.24 0.29 -4.39
CA ALA A 258 19.35 0.85 -3.62
C ALA A 258 20.07 -0.22 -2.74
N ARG A 259 19.65 -1.49 -2.84
CA ARG A 259 20.20 -2.61 -2.06
C ARG A 259 20.51 -3.83 -2.93
N THR A 260 21.12 -3.61 -4.10
CA THR A 260 21.97 -4.62 -4.72
C THR A 260 23.34 -4.55 -4.05
N GLY A 261 23.40 -5.02 -2.82
CA GLY A 261 24.55 -4.91 -1.93
C GLY A 261 24.10 -4.86 -0.47
N ASP A 262 23.42 -5.92 -0.02
CA ASP A 262 23.71 -6.53 1.29
C ASP A 262 22.93 -7.84 1.39
N ASP A 263 23.70 -8.93 1.41
CA ASP A 263 23.27 -10.21 1.90
C ASP A 263 22.96 -10.08 3.40
N HIS A 264 21.70 -9.81 3.73
CA HIS A 264 21.17 -10.19 5.04
C HIS A 264 20.14 -11.29 4.83
N SER A 265 20.63 -12.51 4.66
CA SER A 265 19.81 -13.73 4.79
C SER A 265 18.81 -13.60 5.95
N GLU A 266 17.52 -13.74 5.64
CA GLU A 266 16.49 -13.86 6.68
C GLU A 266 16.83 -15.05 7.58
N MET A 267 16.76 -14.85 8.90
CA MET A 267 17.08 -15.85 9.92
C MET A 267 15.88 -16.05 10.84
N GLN A 268 15.74 -17.26 11.39
CA GLN A 268 14.79 -17.53 12.46
C GLN A 268 15.35 -17.09 13.80
N HIS A 269 14.73 -16.07 14.39
CA HIS A 269 14.97 -15.67 15.77
C HIS A 269 13.93 -16.33 16.66
N HIS A 270 14.34 -17.34 17.42
CA HIS A 270 13.47 -17.99 18.39
C HIS A 270 13.28 -17.10 19.62
N GLY A 271 12.13 -17.20 20.25
CA GLY A 271 11.80 -16.47 21.46
C GLY A 271 10.89 -17.25 22.38
N ARG A 272 10.82 -16.79 23.64
CA ARG A 272 9.95 -17.39 24.66
C ARG A 272 9.48 -16.35 25.67
N CYS A 273 8.37 -16.65 26.35
CA CYS A 273 8.04 -15.93 27.60
C CYS A 273 8.97 -16.36 28.74
N HIS A 274 8.94 -15.66 29.88
CA HIS A 274 9.83 -15.94 31.01
C HIS A 274 9.75 -17.38 31.53
N CYS A 275 8.54 -17.92 31.70
CA CYS A 275 8.35 -19.30 32.15
C CYS A 275 8.58 -20.37 31.06
N GLY A 276 8.79 -19.95 29.80
CA GLY A 276 9.01 -20.86 28.68
C GLY A 276 7.77 -21.60 28.16
N ALA A 277 6.58 -21.37 28.74
CA ALA A 277 5.33 -22.00 28.31
C ALA A 277 4.91 -21.58 26.89
N ILE A 278 5.21 -20.35 26.50
CA ILE A 278 5.05 -19.86 25.13
C ILE A 278 6.41 -19.85 24.46
N LYS A 279 6.50 -20.52 23.30
CA LYS A 279 7.65 -20.47 22.39
C LYS A 279 7.17 -20.05 21.02
N PHE A 280 7.99 -19.26 20.35
CA PHE A 280 7.67 -18.72 19.03
C PHE A 280 8.98 -18.46 18.27
N TYR A 281 8.89 -18.28 16.97
CA TYR A 281 9.97 -17.72 16.19
C TYR A 281 9.49 -16.56 15.33
N VAL A 282 10.43 -15.70 14.95
CA VAL A 282 10.23 -14.62 14.00
C VAL A 282 11.30 -14.67 12.90
N ASN A 283 10.88 -14.57 11.65
CA ASN A 283 11.77 -14.42 10.51
C ASN A 283 12.14 -12.93 10.37
N ALA A 284 13.40 -12.59 10.59
CA ALA A 284 13.93 -11.23 10.46
C ALA A 284 15.42 -11.27 10.07
N PRO A 285 16.02 -10.16 9.62
CA PRO A 285 17.45 -10.06 9.41
C PRO A 285 18.23 -10.21 10.72
N ARG A 286 19.49 -10.66 10.63
CA ARG A 286 20.42 -10.73 11.77
C ARG A 286 20.70 -9.36 12.41
N GLU A 287 20.57 -8.31 11.62
CA GLU A 287 20.59 -6.92 12.07
C GLU A 287 19.16 -6.42 12.33
N LEU A 288 18.84 -6.16 13.60
CA LEU A 288 17.52 -5.75 14.03
C LEU A 288 17.44 -4.25 14.27
N SER A 289 16.35 -3.64 13.80
CA SER A 289 15.93 -2.28 14.17
C SER A 289 14.70 -2.36 15.06
N ALA A 290 14.82 -1.88 16.29
CA ALA A 290 13.76 -1.89 17.27
C ALA A 290 13.44 -0.48 17.76
N VAL A 291 12.24 -0.32 18.32
CA VAL A 291 11.75 0.98 18.82
C VAL A 291 11.47 0.88 20.31
N ARG A 292 11.95 1.82 21.10
CA ARG A 292 11.57 2.00 22.50
C ARG A 292 10.53 3.11 22.59
N CYS A 293 9.41 2.81 23.22
CA CYS A 293 8.28 3.73 23.33
C CYS A 293 8.12 4.22 24.77
N ASN A 294 7.94 5.52 24.95
CA ASN A 294 7.77 6.15 26.26
C ASN A 294 6.31 6.18 26.77
N CYS A 295 5.34 5.57 26.09
CA CYS A 295 3.95 5.55 26.59
C CYS A 295 3.86 4.75 27.89
N SER A 296 2.85 5.06 28.72
CA SER A 296 2.72 4.50 30.08
C SER A 296 2.85 2.97 30.12
N ILE A 297 2.11 2.25 29.28
CA ILE A 297 2.17 0.78 29.23
C ILE A 297 3.53 0.26 28.73
N CYS A 298 4.18 0.93 27.78
CA CYS A 298 5.46 0.48 27.23
C CYS A 298 6.62 0.73 28.21
N GLN A 299 6.61 1.87 28.91
CA GLN A 299 7.53 2.15 30.01
C GLN A 299 7.37 1.12 31.13
N MET A 300 6.14 0.91 31.62
CA MET A 300 5.87 -0.02 32.73
C MET A 300 6.21 -1.49 32.37
N SER A 301 5.92 -1.91 31.14
CA SER A 301 6.24 -3.28 30.69
C SER A 301 7.68 -3.45 30.20
N GLY A 302 8.45 -2.37 30.07
CA GLY A 302 9.79 -2.39 29.48
C GLY A 302 9.80 -3.00 28.08
N PHE A 303 8.78 -2.71 27.26
CA PHE A 303 8.64 -3.34 25.95
C PHE A 303 9.51 -2.63 24.91
N VAL A 304 10.27 -3.41 24.13
CA VAL A 304 11.09 -2.88 23.03
C VAL A 304 10.64 -3.54 21.73
N HIS A 305 10.12 -2.72 20.83
CA HIS A 305 9.29 -3.12 19.69
C HIS A 305 10.13 -3.50 18.48
N LEU A 306 10.11 -4.76 18.08
CA LEU A 306 10.45 -5.19 16.73
C LEU A 306 9.16 -5.36 15.94
N LEU A 307 8.92 -4.49 14.95
CA LEU A 307 7.74 -4.58 14.10
C LEU A 307 8.00 -5.56 12.96
N VAL A 308 7.13 -6.56 12.82
CA VAL A 308 7.22 -7.55 11.75
C VAL A 308 5.86 -7.77 11.07
N PRO A 309 5.85 -8.11 9.77
CA PRO A 309 4.65 -8.58 9.08
C PRO A 309 4.01 -9.78 9.77
N GLY A 310 2.69 -9.95 9.58
CA GLY A 310 1.91 -10.99 10.27
C GLY A 310 2.32 -12.42 9.92
N ASP A 311 2.86 -12.65 8.73
CA ASP A 311 3.35 -13.93 8.22
C ASP A 311 4.78 -14.28 8.70
N LYS A 312 5.49 -13.33 9.32
CA LYS A 312 6.86 -13.53 9.80
C LYS A 312 6.94 -14.08 11.23
N LEU A 313 5.84 -14.11 12.00
CA LEU A 313 5.80 -14.68 13.34
C LEU A 313 5.01 -15.99 13.37
N ARG A 314 5.57 -17.03 13.97
CA ARG A 314 4.88 -18.30 14.22
C ARG A 314 5.01 -18.70 15.67
N ILE A 315 3.88 -19.08 16.28
CA ILE A 315 3.84 -19.67 17.62
C ILE A 315 4.17 -21.15 17.48
N GLU A 316 5.19 -21.61 18.20
CA GLU A 316 5.61 -23.02 18.22
C GLU A 316 4.80 -23.81 19.24
N CYS A 317 4.55 -23.22 20.42
CA CYS A 317 3.70 -23.81 21.45
C CYS A 317 3.17 -22.76 22.45
N GLY A 318 2.14 -23.14 23.20
CA GLY A 318 1.62 -22.37 24.34
C GLY A 318 0.58 -21.31 24.00
N GLU A 319 -0.11 -21.46 22.88
CA GLU A 319 -1.19 -20.55 22.46
C GLU A 319 -2.32 -20.50 23.51
N GLU A 320 -2.60 -21.61 24.19
CA GLU A 320 -3.53 -21.73 25.31
C GLU A 320 -3.11 -20.94 26.56
N PHE A 321 -1.86 -20.50 26.64
CA PHE A 321 -1.35 -19.64 27.71
C PHE A 321 -1.34 -18.16 27.34
N LEU A 322 -1.73 -17.80 26.12
CA LEU A 322 -1.88 -16.41 25.72
C LEU A 322 -3.20 -15.86 26.24
N THR A 323 -3.14 -14.66 26.79
CA THR A 323 -4.32 -13.83 27.09
C THR A 323 -4.12 -12.44 26.52
N THR A 324 -5.21 -11.71 26.28
CA THR A 324 -5.17 -10.41 25.64
C THR A 324 -5.84 -9.35 26.51
N TYR A 325 -5.16 -8.21 26.65
CA TYR A 325 -5.72 -6.99 27.23
C TYR A 325 -5.94 -5.95 26.13
N GLN A 326 -7.10 -5.30 26.16
CA GLN A 326 -7.48 -4.22 25.26
C GLN A 326 -7.96 -3.04 26.11
N PHE A 327 -7.59 -1.83 25.71
CA PHE A 327 -8.02 -0.61 26.38
C PHE A 327 -8.11 0.53 25.34
N ASN A 328 -8.59 1.69 25.80
CA ASN A 328 -8.77 2.89 24.96
C ASN A 328 -9.69 2.59 23.76
N LYS A 329 -9.19 2.66 22.52
CA LYS A 329 -9.96 2.39 21.28
C LYS A 329 -10.18 0.89 21.00
N ASN A 330 -9.68 -0.01 21.86
CA ASN A 330 -9.76 -1.47 21.70
C ASN A 330 -9.14 -2.03 20.40
N ILE A 331 -8.28 -1.26 19.73
CA ILE A 331 -7.62 -1.66 18.47
C ILE A 331 -6.38 -2.51 18.76
N ALA A 332 -5.50 -2.02 19.64
CA ALA A 332 -4.28 -2.75 20.01
C ALA A 332 -4.66 -3.96 20.87
N ARG A 333 -4.19 -5.15 20.49
CA ARG A 333 -4.41 -6.39 21.23
C ARG A 333 -3.13 -6.74 21.97
N HIS A 334 -3.03 -6.34 23.23
CA HIS A 334 -1.84 -6.59 24.06
C HIS A 334 -1.84 -8.03 24.57
N THR A 335 -1.12 -8.91 23.86
CA THR A 335 -1.09 -10.35 24.15
C THR A 335 0.09 -10.72 25.07
N PHE A 336 -0.18 -11.39 26.18
CA PHE A 336 0.84 -11.79 27.16
C PHE A 336 0.58 -13.19 27.73
N CYS A 337 1.61 -13.75 28.35
CA CYS A 337 1.53 -15.03 29.04
C CYS A 337 0.69 -14.90 30.31
N ARG A 338 -0.43 -15.63 30.39
CA ARG A 338 -1.26 -15.65 31.61
C ARG A 338 -0.57 -16.27 32.82
N LEU A 339 0.52 -17.02 32.61
CA LEU A 339 1.27 -17.69 33.70
C LEU A 339 2.34 -16.78 34.33
N CYS A 340 3.08 -16.02 33.51
CA CYS A 340 4.21 -15.21 34.00
C CYS A 340 4.09 -13.70 33.72
N GLY A 341 3.00 -13.24 33.11
CA GLY A 341 2.76 -11.83 32.80
C GLY A 341 3.60 -11.24 31.66
N VAL A 342 4.63 -11.95 31.17
CA VAL A 342 5.48 -11.46 30.08
C VAL A 342 4.69 -11.31 28.79
N LYS A 343 4.87 -10.16 28.13
CA LYS A 343 4.31 -9.80 26.81
C LYS A 343 5.35 -10.10 25.72
N PRO A 344 5.38 -11.31 25.11
CA PRO A 344 6.38 -11.67 24.12
C PRO A 344 6.16 -10.97 22.77
N PHE A 345 4.90 -10.76 22.39
CA PHE A 345 4.51 -10.06 21.18
C PHE A 345 3.06 -9.60 21.32
N TYR A 346 2.64 -8.65 20.49
CA TYR A 346 1.25 -8.20 20.46
C TYR A 346 0.89 -7.57 19.10
N ARG A 347 -0.40 -7.33 18.83
CA ARG A 347 -0.81 -6.59 17.61
C ARG A 347 -1.02 -5.11 17.93
N PRO A 348 -0.13 -4.20 17.48
CA PRO A 348 -0.22 -2.79 17.80
C PRO A 348 -1.29 -2.05 16.99
N ARG A 349 -1.77 -0.92 17.51
CA ARG A 349 -2.69 0.00 16.79
C ARG A 349 -2.08 0.51 15.48
N SER A 350 -0.77 0.77 15.46
CA SER A 350 -0.04 1.28 14.29
C SER A 350 0.17 0.23 13.19
N ASN A 351 0.12 -1.06 13.53
CA ASN A 351 0.30 -2.18 12.58
C ASN A 351 -0.68 -3.32 12.93
N PRO A 352 -1.99 -3.16 12.66
CA PRO A 352 -3.01 -4.12 13.08
C PRO A 352 -2.95 -5.46 12.33
N SER A 353 -2.29 -5.50 11.17
CA SER A 353 -2.07 -6.71 10.35
C SER A 353 -0.75 -7.43 10.66
N GLY A 354 0.14 -6.84 11.47
CA GLY A 354 1.42 -7.43 11.86
C GLY A 354 1.56 -7.62 13.37
N TYR A 355 2.77 -8.00 13.78
CA TYR A 355 3.14 -8.17 15.18
C TYR A 355 4.20 -7.15 15.60
N SER A 356 4.12 -6.71 16.85
CA SER A 356 5.24 -6.10 17.55
C SER A 356 5.79 -7.13 18.51
N VAL A 357 7.01 -7.60 18.26
CA VAL A 357 7.74 -8.58 19.07
C VAL A 357 8.59 -7.85 20.10
N ASN A 358 8.58 -8.34 21.34
CA ASN A 358 9.50 -7.84 22.35
C ASN A 358 10.88 -8.47 22.12
N ILE A 359 11.86 -7.69 21.66
CA ILE A 359 13.21 -8.21 21.41
C ILE A 359 13.84 -8.83 22.67
N ARG A 360 13.39 -8.44 23.86
CA ARG A 360 13.86 -8.99 25.14
C ARG A 360 13.43 -10.45 25.35
N CYS A 361 12.48 -10.94 24.56
CA CYS A 361 12.02 -12.32 24.58
C CYS A 361 12.70 -13.21 23.53
N LEU A 362 13.54 -12.63 22.64
CA LEU A 362 14.27 -13.36 21.61
C LEU A 362 15.59 -13.92 22.13
N ASP A 363 16.05 -15.02 21.53
CA ASP A 363 17.39 -15.56 21.72
C ASP A 363 18.41 -14.67 21.03
N ARG A 364 19.26 -14.05 21.85
CA ARG A 364 20.29 -13.10 21.41
C ARG A 364 21.34 -13.73 20.51
N LYS A 365 21.52 -15.05 20.52
CA LYS A 365 22.51 -15.75 19.68
C LYS A 365 22.31 -15.55 18.17
N THR A 366 21.10 -15.18 17.77
CA THR A 366 20.73 -14.97 16.37
C THR A 366 20.78 -13.49 15.96
N ILE A 367 21.02 -12.58 16.91
CA ILE A 367 21.02 -11.13 16.70
C ILE A 367 22.47 -10.66 16.68
N GLU A 368 22.93 -10.20 15.52
CA GLU A 368 24.32 -9.74 15.34
C GLU A 368 24.44 -8.26 15.68
N HIS A 369 23.50 -7.45 15.22
CA HIS A 369 23.45 -6.02 15.50
C HIS A 369 22.03 -5.61 15.90
N LEU A 370 21.92 -4.68 16.85
CA LEU A 370 20.64 -4.15 17.31
C LEU A 370 20.70 -2.62 17.39
N ARG A 371 19.90 -1.95 16.55
CA ARG A 371 19.66 -0.52 16.63
C ARG A 371 18.35 -0.27 17.38
N ILE A 372 18.35 0.63 18.36
CA ILE A 372 17.14 1.04 19.07
C ILE A 372 16.91 2.53 18.82
N SER A 373 15.74 2.88 18.26
CA SER A 373 15.27 4.27 18.18
C SER A 373 14.21 4.55 19.25
N GLU A 374 14.06 5.81 19.63
CA GLU A 374 13.06 6.24 20.60
C GLU A 374 11.78 6.72 19.90
N PHE A 375 10.63 6.50 20.52
CA PHE A 375 9.32 6.93 20.03
C PHE A 375 8.51 7.58 21.14
N ASP A 376 7.98 8.78 20.85
CA ASP A 376 7.11 9.50 21.77
C ASP A 376 5.66 9.00 21.72
N GLY A 377 5.44 7.86 22.36
CA GLY A 377 4.10 7.32 22.56
C GLY A 377 3.27 8.01 23.64
N ALA A 378 3.84 8.90 24.46
CA ALA A 378 3.07 9.76 25.35
C ALA A 378 2.24 10.77 24.55
N HIS A 379 2.79 11.26 23.44
CA HIS A 379 2.10 12.11 22.47
C HIS A 379 1.83 11.38 21.15
N TRP A 380 1.22 10.20 21.24
CA TRP A 380 1.09 9.24 20.14
C TRP A 380 0.55 9.86 18.85
N GLU A 381 -0.52 10.66 18.89
CA GLU A 381 -1.10 11.28 17.69
C GLU A 381 -0.09 12.17 16.94
N GLN A 382 0.70 12.97 17.66
CA GLN A 382 1.66 13.91 17.07
C GLN A 382 2.90 13.18 16.56
N ALA A 383 3.44 12.26 17.36
CA ALA A 383 4.61 11.45 16.99
C ALA A 383 4.32 10.52 15.81
N PHE A 384 3.09 9.99 15.74
CA PHE A 384 2.68 9.16 14.61
C PHE A 384 2.50 9.98 13.33
N LEU A 385 2.08 11.25 13.42
CA LEU A 385 2.00 12.17 12.28
C LEU A 385 3.38 12.63 11.81
N SER A 386 4.31 12.94 12.73
CA SER A 386 5.68 13.33 12.38
C SER A 386 6.46 12.20 11.71
N MET A 387 6.31 10.96 12.18
CA MET A 387 6.84 9.76 11.50
C MET A 387 6.33 9.58 10.06
N GLN A 388 5.18 10.17 9.71
CA GLN A 388 4.64 10.14 8.36
C GLN A 388 5.13 11.30 7.48
N GLN A 389 5.66 12.38 8.08
CA GLN A 389 6.10 13.59 7.40
C GLN A 389 7.61 13.60 7.12
N ASP A 390 8.40 12.85 7.89
CA ASP A 390 9.87 12.86 7.75
C ASP A 390 10.48 11.49 8.13
N PRO A 391 10.66 10.57 7.16
CA PRO A 391 11.26 9.26 7.42
C PRO A 391 12.77 9.34 7.72
N GLU A 392 13.44 10.46 7.41
CA GLU A 392 14.89 10.62 7.55
C GLU A 392 15.31 11.39 8.82
N SER A 393 14.45 12.19 9.46
CA SER A 393 14.81 12.90 10.70
C SER A 393 15.01 12.01 11.94
N CYS A 394 14.78 10.70 11.82
CA CYS A 394 15.24 9.72 12.81
C CYS A 394 16.71 9.33 12.66
N PHE A 395 17.42 9.83 11.64
CA PHE A 395 18.81 9.47 11.34
C PHE A 395 19.83 10.57 11.64
N GLU A 396 19.41 11.73 12.17
CA GLU A 396 20.36 12.72 12.70
C GLU A 396 20.61 12.50 14.20
N ASP A 397 21.75 11.84 14.43
CA ASP A 397 22.67 11.90 15.57
C ASP A 397 22.12 12.44 16.90
N GLN A 398 21.53 11.53 17.68
CA GLN A 398 21.91 11.44 19.08
C GLN A 398 22.51 10.06 19.33
N ARG A 399 23.84 9.94 19.17
CA ARG A 399 24.63 8.92 19.86
C ARG A 399 24.34 8.95 21.36
N SER A 400 23.33 8.19 21.78
CA SER A 400 23.44 7.46 23.04
C SER A 400 23.80 6.03 22.67
N GLU A 401 25.10 5.78 22.57
CA GLU A 401 25.61 4.42 22.75
C GLU A 401 25.30 4.03 24.20
N LEU A 402 24.10 3.53 24.44
CA LEU A 402 23.87 2.63 25.55
C LEU A 402 24.55 1.32 25.17
N GLU A 403 25.87 1.26 25.36
CA GLU A 403 26.61 0.00 25.43
C GLU A 403 25.91 -0.86 26.49
N TRP A 404 25.07 -1.79 26.04
CA TRP A 404 24.54 -2.84 26.89
C TRP A 404 25.70 -3.80 27.19
N ARG A 405 26.49 -3.48 28.21
CA ARG A 405 27.54 -4.37 28.71
C ARG A 405 26.89 -5.52 29.47
N ALA A 406 27.21 -6.74 29.05
CA ALA A 406 26.71 -7.97 29.64
C ALA A 406 27.27 -8.18 31.07
N GLN A 407 26.40 -8.63 31.97
CA GLN A 407 26.76 -9.60 33.01
C GLN A 407 26.21 -10.95 32.59
#